data_AF-A0A420XRU0-F1
#
_entry.id   AF-A0A420XRU0-F1
#
_cell.length_a   1.000
_cell.length_b   1.000
_cell.length_c   1.000
_cell.angle_alpha   90.00
_cell.angle_beta   90.00
_cell.angle_gamma   90.00
#
_symmetry.space_group_name_H-M   'P 1'
#
loop_
_entity.id
_entity.type
_entity.pdbx_description
1 polymer ?
#
loop_
_entity_poly.entity_id
_entity_poly.type
_entity_poly.pdbx_seq_one_letter_code
_entity_poly.pdbx_strand_id
1 'polypeptide(L)'
;MRYEQLTRLVQTRARLASADDAARATSITLCALGERVPDTVAATLAERLPPDLAAHVRDGAGHPLGKDAPLADDFVALLAERASIDALRAASVARTVFRVVDVETGGGLAQRARGVLPEDVRDLVARGRR
;
A
#
# COMPACT_ATOMS: atom_id res chain seq x y z
N MET A 1 17.25 -2.28 -9.89
CA MET A 1 16.90 -0.93 -10.41
C MET A 1 15.37 -0.77 -10.55
N ARG A 2 14.58 -0.91 -9.48
CA ARG A 2 13.12 -0.68 -9.55
C ARG A 2 12.56 0.03 -8.31
N TYR A 3 13.12 -0.22 -7.13
CA TYR A 3 12.69 0.45 -5.90
C TYR A 3 12.95 1.95 -5.94
N GLU A 4 14.19 2.42 -6.15
CA GLU A 4 14.53 3.85 -6.13
C GLU A 4 13.74 4.72 -7.14
N GLN A 5 13.49 4.19 -8.34
CA GLN A 5 12.65 4.88 -9.33
C GLN A 5 11.19 4.98 -8.87
N LEU A 6 10.66 3.90 -8.30
CA LEU A 6 9.32 3.90 -7.71
C LEU A 6 9.23 4.89 -6.55
N THR A 7 10.23 4.93 -5.67
CA THR A 7 10.25 5.88 -4.55
C THR A 7 10.30 7.32 -5.02
N ARG A 8 11.08 7.64 -6.06
CA ARG A 8 11.08 8.98 -6.67
C ARG A 8 9.76 9.34 -7.35
N LEU A 9 9.10 8.37 -7.99
CA LEU A 9 7.76 8.53 -8.57
C LEU A 9 6.72 8.81 -7.50
N VAL A 10 6.77 8.07 -6.39
CA VAL A 10 5.91 8.28 -5.21
C VAL A 10 6.20 9.65 -4.59
N GLN A 11 7.48 10.01 -4.39
CA GLN A 11 7.87 11.31 -3.85
C GLN A 11 7.28 12.46 -4.67
N THR A 12 7.44 12.39 -5.99
CA THR A 12 6.99 13.45 -6.92
C THR A 12 5.47 13.56 -6.93
N ARG A 13 4.76 12.42 -6.97
CA ARG A 13 3.29 12.39 -7.04
C ARG A 13 2.61 12.73 -5.71
N ALA A 14 3.16 12.24 -4.59
CA ALA A 14 2.64 12.49 -3.24
C ALA A 14 3.17 13.79 -2.62
N ARG A 15 4.04 14.53 -3.32
CA ARG A 15 4.69 15.77 -2.85
C ARG A 15 5.34 15.58 -1.47
N LEU A 16 6.12 14.51 -1.33
CA LEU A 16 6.85 14.20 -0.11
C LEU A 16 8.18 14.96 -0.05
N ALA A 17 8.59 15.32 1.17
CA ALA A 17 9.76 16.17 1.39
C ALA A 17 11.07 15.50 0.98
N SER A 18 11.15 14.17 1.10
CA SER A 18 12.35 13.40 0.77
C SER A 18 12.04 12.05 0.10
N ALA A 19 13.06 11.46 -0.54
CA ALA A 19 12.97 10.10 -1.07
C ALA A 19 12.84 9.06 0.06
N ASP A 20 13.43 9.32 1.24
CA ASP A 20 13.30 8.49 2.43
C ASP A 20 11.87 8.50 2.99
N ASP A 21 11.20 9.64 2.97
CA ASP A 21 9.78 9.72 3.35
C ASP A 21 8.91 8.91 2.39
N ALA A 22 9.21 8.98 1.09
CA ALA A 22 8.53 8.16 0.09
C ALA A 22 8.80 6.66 0.30
N ALA A 23 10.03 6.28 0.68
CA ALA A 23 10.40 4.89 0.96
C ALA A 23 9.62 4.37 2.16
N ARG A 24 9.63 5.13 3.26
CA ARG A 24 8.91 4.81 4.49
C ARG A 24 7.42 4.71 4.24
N ALA A 25 6.83 5.71 3.60
CA ALA A 25 5.41 5.71 3.27
C ALA A 25 5.00 4.50 2.41
N THR A 26 5.83 4.14 1.43
CA THR A 26 5.59 2.96 0.57
C THR A 26 5.65 1.67 1.38
N SER A 27 6.69 1.49 2.20
CA SER A 27 6.85 0.33 3.08
C SER A 27 5.67 0.20 4.05
N ILE A 28 5.32 1.27 4.77
CA ILE A 28 4.19 1.30 5.71
C ILE A 28 2.88 0.93 5.03
N THR A 29 2.64 1.44 3.81
CA THR A 29 1.42 1.14 3.04
C THR A 29 1.36 -0.32 2.62
N LEU A 30 2.47 -0.91 2.18
CA LEU A 30 2.53 -2.30 1.71
C LEU A 30 2.48 -3.31 2.87
N CYS A 31 3.14 -3.03 4.00
CA CYS A 31 3.00 -3.82 5.22
C CYS A 31 1.54 -3.79 5.70
N ALA A 32 0.94 -2.60 5.83
CA ALA A 32 -0.46 -2.45 6.23
C ALA A 32 -1.45 -3.17 5.29
N LEU A 33 -1.13 -3.24 3.99
CA LEU A 33 -1.89 -4.04 3.03
C LEU A 33 -1.76 -5.54 3.33
N GLY A 34 -0.54 -6.04 3.54
CA GLY A 34 -0.25 -7.43 3.85
C GLY A 34 -0.96 -7.92 5.12
N GLU A 35 -1.00 -7.08 6.15
CA GLU A 35 -1.65 -7.39 7.44
C GLU A 35 -3.18 -7.54 7.34
N ARG A 36 -3.80 -6.98 6.31
CA ARG A 36 -5.25 -6.93 6.12
C ARG A 36 -5.79 -7.92 5.10
N VAL A 37 -4.90 -8.57 4.34
CA VAL A 37 -5.29 -9.55 3.33
C VAL A 37 -4.90 -10.95 3.77
N PRO A 38 -5.64 -11.99 3.35
CA PRO A 38 -5.22 -13.37 3.60
C PRO A 38 -3.83 -13.65 3.00
N ASP A 39 -3.05 -14.53 3.65
CA ASP A 39 -1.69 -14.91 3.20
C ASP A 39 -1.63 -15.33 1.73
N THR A 40 -2.66 -16.03 1.24
CA THR A 40 -2.76 -16.47 -0.16
C THR A 40 -2.80 -15.29 -1.14
N VAL A 41 -3.42 -14.18 -0.73
CA VAL A 41 -3.54 -12.94 -1.49
C VAL A 41 -2.25 -12.16 -1.41
N ALA A 42 -1.67 -12.04 -0.22
CA ALA A 42 -0.36 -11.43 -0.02
C ALA A 42 0.72 -12.12 -0.87
N ALA A 43 0.73 -13.46 -0.91
CA ALA A 43 1.63 -14.25 -1.76
C ALA A 43 1.42 -13.94 -3.25
N THR A 44 0.17 -13.93 -3.72
CA THR A 44 -0.17 -13.61 -5.11
C THR A 44 0.27 -12.19 -5.50
N LEU A 45 0.11 -11.22 -4.60
CA LEU A 45 0.59 -9.85 -4.80
C LEU A 45 2.12 -9.82 -4.87
N ALA A 46 2.79 -10.48 -3.94
CA ALA A 46 4.24 -10.53 -3.82
C ALA A 46 4.92 -11.17 -5.05
N GLU A 47 4.28 -12.11 -5.75
CA GLU A 47 4.80 -12.70 -6.99
C GLU A 47 4.85 -11.73 -8.18
N ARG A 48 4.01 -10.68 -8.16
CA ARG A 48 3.90 -9.70 -9.25
C ARG A 48 4.62 -8.40 -8.95
N LEU A 49 5.02 -8.21 -7.69
CA LEU A 49 5.79 -7.07 -7.24
C LEU A 49 7.29 -7.31 -7.45
N PRO A 50 8.07 -6.24 -7.66
CA PRO A 50 9.52 -6.30 -7.50
C PRO A 50 9.90 -6.91 -6.13
N PRO A 51 11.02 -7.64 -6.03
CA PRO A 51 11.42 -8.35 -4.80
C PRO A 51 11.40 -7.46 -3.55
N ASP A 52 11.85 -6.22 -3.69
CA ASP A 52 11.92 -5.22 -2.62
C ASP A 52 10.53 -4.86 -2.08
N LEU A 53 9.53 -4.67 -2.95
CA LEU A 53 8.15 -4.36 -2.56
C LEU A 53 7.42 -5.60 -2.05
N ALA A 54 7.71 -6.75 -2.66
CA ALA A 54 7.17 -8.03 -2.28
C ALA A 54 7.57 -8.40 -0.84
N ALA A 55 8.77 -8.02 -0.40
CA ALA A 55 9.23 -8.23 0.97
C ALA A 55 8.33 -7.51 1.99
N HIS A 56 7.96 -6.25 1.75
CA HIS A 56 7.08 -5.49 2.65
C HIS A 56 5.68 -6.10 2.76
N VAL A 57 5.11 -6.57 1.65
CA VAL A 57 3.79 -7.24 1.68
C VAL A 57 3.85 -8.56 2.46
N ARG A 58 4.92 -9.34 2.29
CA ARG A 58 5.11 -10.60 3.04
C ARG A 58 5.35 -10.35 4.53
N ASP A 59 6.10 -9.30 4.86
CA ASP A 59 6.39 -8.92 6.25
C ASP A 59 5.10 -8.54 7.00
N GLY A 60 4.22 -7.77 6.36
CA GLY A 60 2.89 -7.48 6.88
C GLY A 60 1.99 -8.71 7.00
N ALA A 61 2.01 -9.61 6.00
CA ALA A 61 1.24 -10.86 6.08
C ALA A 61 1.71 -11.79 7.22
N GLY A 62 2.99 -11.72 7.61
CA GLY A 62 3.52 -12.45 8.77
C GLY A 62 3.06 -11.88 10.13
N HIS A 63 2.53 -10.65 10.14
CA HIS A 63 2.06 -9.96 11.34
C HIS A 63 0.60 -9.51 11.19
N PRO A 64 -0.33 -10.43 10.87
CA PRO A 64 -1.71 -10.05 10.59
C PRO A 64 -2.30 -9.30 11.79
N LEU A 65 -3.03 -8.22 11.52
CA LEU A 65 -3.82 -7.57 12.54
C LEU A 65 -4.77 -8.65 13.10
N GLY A 66 -4.63 -8.94 14.39
CA GLY A 66 -5.44 -9.96 15.05
C GLY A 66 -6.92 -9.69 14.77
N LYS A 67 -7.72 -10.75 14.69
CA LYS A 67 -9.18 -10.71 14.48
C LYS A 67 -9.92 -9.76 15.43
N ASP A 68 -9.29 -9.48 16.58
CA ASP A 68 -9.78 -8.63 17.67
C ASP A 68 -9.10 -7.26 17.75
N ALA A 69 -8.06 -7.00 16.93
CA ALA A 69 -7.71 -5.61 16.67
C ALA A 69 -8.99 -5.00 16.09
N PRO A 70 -9.44 -3.82 16.55
CA PRO A 70 -10.39 -3.08 15.75
C PRO A 70 -9.70 -3.02 14.40
N LEU A 71 -10.22 -3.74 13.40
CA LEU A 71 -9.90 -3.40 12.02
C LEU A 71 -10.20 -1.93 12.06
N ALA A 72 -9.17 -1.07 12.05
CA ALA A 72 -9.42 0.33 11.87
C ALA A 72 -10.24 0.31 10.58
N ASP A 73 -11.54 0.58 10.68
CA ASP A 73 -12.47 0.53 9.55
C ASP A 73 -11.96 1.47 8.45
N ASP A 74 -11.03 2.35 8.85
CA ASP A 74 -10.28 3.25 8.03
C ASP A 74 -8.79 2.87 7.93
N PHE A 75 -8.40 2.20 6.83
CA PHE A 75 -7.00 2.05 6.41
C PHE A 75 -6.22 3.38 6.44
N VAL A 76 -6.88 4.50 6.17
CA VAL A 76 -6.25 5.83 6.21
C VAL A 76 -5.83 6.21 7.62
N ALA A 77 -6.65 5.89 8.63
CA ALA A 77 -6.33 6.19 10.03
C ALA A 77 -5.10 5.39 10.50
N LEU A 78 -5.02 4.10 10.13
CA LEU A 78 -3.86 3.26 10.42
C LEU A 78 -2.57 3.84 9.80
N LEU A 79 -2.66 4.29 8.55
CA LEU A 79 -1.52 4.91 7.87
C LEU A 79 -1.15 6.26 8.47
N ALA A 80 -2.14 7.08 8.83
CA ALA A 80 -1.93 8.37 9.48
C ALA A 80 -1.16 8.20 10.80
N GLU A 81 -1.57 7.22 11.61
CA GLU A 81 -0.90 6.89 12.87
C GLU A 81 0.53 6.38 12.63
N ARG A 82 0.70 5.36 11.76
CA ARG A 82 2.01 4.72 11.51
C ARG A 82 3.01 5.63 10.82
N ALA A 83 2.57 6.45 9.88
CA ALA A 83 3.42 7.41 9.20
C ALA A 83 3.51 8.75 9.93
N SER A 84 2.80 8.92 11.05
CA SER A 84 2.73 10.18 11.83
C SER A 84 2.38 11.39 10.94
N ILE A 85 1.38 11.21 10.07
CA ILE A 85 0.87 12.23 9.15
C ILE A 85 -0.64 12.38 9.33
N ASP A 86 -1.22 13.48 8.83
CA ASP A 86 -2.67 13.66 8.85
C ASP A 86 -3.40 12.67 7.91
N ALA A 87 -4.67 12.40 8.21
CA ALA A 87 -5.50 11.45 7.46
C ALA A 87 -5.65 11.85 5.97
N LEU A 88 -5.78 13.14 5.66
CA LEU A 88 -5.91 13.60 4.28
C LEU A 88 -4.64 13.27 3.48
N ARG A 89 -3.47 13.49 4.08
CA ARG A 89 -2.17 13.17 3.50
C ARG A 89 -1.95 11.66 3.41
N ALA A 90 -2.33 10.90 4.44
CA ALA A 90 -2.28 9.43 4.42
C ALA A 90 -3.11 8.85 3.27
N ALA A 91 -4.33 9.33 3.05
CA ALA A 91 -5.18 8.91 1.93
C ALA A 91 -4.55 9.23 0.57
N SER A 92 -3.97 10.42 0.43
CA SER A 92 -3.29 10.85 -0.80
C SER A 92 -2.04 10.00 -1.10
N VAL A 93 -1.24 9.71 -0.06
CA VAL A 93 -0.06 8.85 -0.13
C VAL A 93 -0.46 7.43 -0.52
N ALA A 94 -1.43 6.83 0.18
CA ALA A 94 -1.92 5.48 -0.11
C ALA A 94 -2.37 5.33 -1.57
N ARG A 95 -3.20 6.27 -2.05
CA ARG A 95 -3.65 6.31 -3.45
C ARG A 95 -2.50 6.40 -4.42
N THR A 96 -1.51 7.24 -4.12
CA THR A 96 -0.33 7.42 -4.97
C THR A 96 0.49 6.14 -5.04
N VAL A 97 0.74 5.49 -3.91
CA VAL A 97 1.47 4.22 -3.83
C VAL A 97 0.73 3.16 -4.63
N PHE A 98 -0.58 2.97 -4.41
CA PHE A 98 -1.36 1.99 -5.16
C PHE A 98 -1.36 2.26 -6.65
N ARG A 99 -1.47 3.52 -7.08
CA ARG A 99 -1.41 3.90 -8.50
C ARG A 99 -0.06 3.58 -9.12
N VAL A 100 1.03 3.95 -8.45
CA VAL A 100 2.38 3.68 -8.97
C VAL A 100 2.62 2.18 -9.04
N VAL A 101 2.26 1.43 -8.00
CA VAL A 101 2.35 -0.03 -7.99
C VAL A 101 1.49 -0.65 -9.10
N ASP A 102 0.26 -0.18 -9.32
CA ASP A 102 -0.61 -0.69 -10.38
C ASP A 102 0.00 -0.41 -11.77
N VAL A 103 0.57 0.78 -12.01
CA VAL A 103 1.26 1.10 -13.27
C VAL A 103 2.48 0.21 -13.48
N GLU A 104 3.34 0.05 -12.47
CA GLU A 104 4.57 -0.73 -12.54
C GLU A 104 4.31 -2.24 -12.68
N THR A 105 3.17 -2.72 -12.17
CA THR A 105 2.75 -4.14 -12.28
C THR A 105 1.84 -4.41 -13.47
N GLY A 106 1.57 -3.40 -14.32
CA GLY A 106 0.77 -3.55 -15.55
C GLY A 106 -0.74 -3.64 -15.32
N GLY A 107 -1.28 -3.03 -14.26
CA GLY A 107 -2.72 -2.88 -14.01
C GLY A 107 -3.38 -4.03 -13.25
N GLY A 108 -2.58 -4.93 -12.69
CA GLY A 108 -3.06 -6.17 -12.07
C GLY A 108 -3.53 -6.03 -10.62
N LEU A 109 -3.17 -4.94 -9.93
CA LEU A 109 -3.50 -4.73 -8.52
C LEU A 109 -4.98 -4.40 -8.39
N ALA A 110 -5.48 -3.45 -9.17
CA ALA A 110 -6.87 -3.00 -9.12
C ALA A 110 -7.89 -4.07 -9.55
N GLN A 111 -7.51 -4.94 -10.51
CA GLN A 111 -8.37 -6.03 -10.96
C GLN A 111 -8.55 -7.09 -9.88
N ARG A 112 -7.47 -7.47 -9.20
CA ARG A 112 -7.47 -8.46 -8.10
C ARG A 112 -8.03 -7.86 -6.81
N ALA A 113 -7.87 -6.55 -6.62
CA ALA A 113 -8.39 -5.82 -5.48
C ALA A 113 -9.90 -5.94 -5.29
N ARG A 114 -10.64 -6.05 -6.40
CA ARG A 114 -12.12 -6.07 -6.40
C ARG A 114 -12.72 -7.24 -5.63
N GLY A 115 -12.04 -8.40 -5.60
CA GLY A 115 -12.58 -9.61 -4.97
C GLY A 115 -11.98 -9.93 -3.61
N VAL A 116 -10.85 -9.33 -3.25
CA VAL A 116 -10.05 -9.82 -2.11
C VAL A 116 -9.48 -8.73 -1.20
N LEU A 117 -9.55 -7.45 -1.60
CA LEU A 117 -9.22 -6.36 -0.67
C LEU A 117 -10.45 -5.98 0.16
N PRO A 118 -10.23 -5.57 1.42
CA PRO A 118 -11.22 -4.86 2.23
C PRO A 118 -11.84 -3.66 1.48
N GLU A 119 -13.09 -3.33 1.83
CA GLU A 119 -13.89 -2.33 1.11
C GLU A 119 -13.23 -0.93 1.11
N ASP A 120 -12.70 -0.50 2.25
CA ASP A 120 -11.98 0.76 2.45
C ASP A 120 -10.73 0.88 1.56
N VAL A 121 -9.92 -0.17 1.48
CA VAL A 121 -8.74 -0.23 0.62
C VAL A 121 -9.16 -0.23 -0.86
N ARG A 122 -10.20 -0.99 -1.21
CA ARG A 122 -10.73 -1.05 -2.57
C ARG A 122 -11.19 0.33 -3.05
N ASP A 123 -11.84 1.09 -2.18
CA ASP A 123 -12.29 2.45 -2.44
C ASP A 123 -11.12 3.41 -2.69
N LEU A 124 -10.03 3.28 -1.93
CA LEU A 124 -8.80 4.05 -2.16
C LEU A 124 -8.16 3.72 -3.52
N VAL A 125 -8.02 2.43 -3.84
CA VAL A 125 -7.48 1.98 -5.13
C VAL A 125 -8.34 2.47 -6.30
N ALA A 126 -9.67 2.35 -6.19
CA ALA A 126 -10.60 2.79 -7.23
C ALA A 126 -10.52 4.29 -7.48
N ARG A 127 -10.44 5.11 -6.42
CA ARG A 127 -10.35 6.57 -6.53
C ARG A 127 -8.97 7.06 -6.98
N GLY A 128 -7.93 6.22 -6.94
CA GLY A 128 -6.60 6.51 -7.49
C GLY A 128 -6.49 6.37 -9.02
N ARG A 129 -7.52 5.80 -9.69
CA ARG A 129 -7.53 5.59 -11.16
C ARG A 129 -8.07 6.78 -11.97
N ARG A 130 -8.68 7.79 -11.34
CA ARG A 130 -9.20 8.99 -12.03
C ARG A 130 -8.12 10.07 -12.21
#